data_AF-A0A7V8GN76-F1
#
_entry.id   AF-A0A7V8GN76-F1
#
_cell.length_a   1.000
_cell.length_b   1.000
_cell.length_c   1.000
_cell.angle_alpha   90.00
_cell.angle_beta   90.00
_cell.angle_gamma   90.00
#
_symmetry.space_group_name_H-M   'P 1'
#
loop_
_entity.id
_entity.type
_entity.pdbx_description
1 polymer ?
#
loop_
_entity_poly.entity_id
_entity_poly.type
_entity_poly.pdbx_seq_one_letter_code
_entity_poly.pdbx_strand_id
1 'polypeptide(L)'
;MTVLPSRPFVLSAVVLLCLAVPPAASQVRVVPPERMKAQPVVARAAQAPASHHARIDGLRDSGPAALDRPLPGGWALAGFDLRFGNGDHKLRRIGVLGEERFVRFALADGNGDDPFNASARLSALPGVRVQQVSADGGGKFEIRLPGRAPADSTLVLSGFQFQRADGTDANLRNIGVWLDPQRNRVRVSLMDDQGLDFRGLEASLGAMAASAAIPLPGLLETGSVVAGTGAAVKGIGRMSGKYRGYRVTVQYAWIPNATVAQKGALAGTQARRGGAPSSRIDALQGFEFTFNNSDHHLLGLGVNGRGNGEAFFQDNNTDDPMQWSATYLTLRGPR
;
A
#
# COMPACT_ATOMS: atom_id res chain seq x y z
N MET A 1 2.69 71.77 -7.93
CA MET A 1 2.81 72.84 -6.93
C MET A 1 2.45 72.29 -5.56
N THR A 2 3.45 71.92 -4.76
CA THR A 2 3.51 72.11 -3.30
C THR A 2 4.93 71.79 -2.86
N VAL A 3 5.45 72.62 -1.96
CA VAL A 3 6.86 72.99 -1.80
C VAL A 3 7.17 73.04 -0.28
N LEU A 4 8.34 72.51 0.11
CA LEU A 4 9.19 72.75 1.32
C LEU A 4 8.72 72.25 2.71
N PRO A 5 9.61 72.12 3.75
CA PRO A 5 11.04 72.50 3.83
C PRO A 5 12.05 71.47 4.40
N SER A 6 13.31 71.86 4.20
CA SER A 6 14.62 71.44 4.72
C SER A 6 14.84 71.49 6.24
N ARG A 7 15.80 70.70 6.76
CA ARG A 7 17.10 71.16 7.35
C ARG A 7 18.00 69.99 7.90
N PRO A 8 19.31 70.24 8.15
CA PRO A 8 20.45 69.33 7.91
C PRO A 8 20.96 68.61 9.18
N PHE A 9 22.02 67.78 9.12
CA PHE A 9 23.18 67.83 10.03
C PHE A 9 24.28 66.80 9.65
N VAL A 10 25.45 67.35 9.32
CA VAL A 10 26.84 66.97 9.70
C VAL A 10 27.46 65.63 9.28
N LEU A 11 28.58 65.79 8.55
CA LEU A 11 29.65 64.82 8.30
C LEU A 11 30.27 64.26 9.59
N SER A 12 30.59 62.97 9.59
CA SER A 12 31.79 62.44 10.26
C SER A 12 32.41 61.38 9.37
N ALA A 13 33.59 61.69 8.85
CA ALA A 13 34.45 60.76 8.13
C ALA A 13 35.24 59.92 9.14
N VAL A 14 35.12 58.59 9.05
CA VAL A 14 36.06 57.65 9.67
C VAL A 14 36.65 56.81 8.55
N VAL A 15 37.92 57.06 8.27
CA VAL A 15 38.77 56.25 7.40
C VAL A 15 39.12 54.97 8.16
N LEU A 16 38.67 53.81 7.67
CA LEU A 16 39.13 52.52 8.16
C LEU A 16 40.04 51.89 7.11
N LEU A 17 41.32 51.78 7.46
CA LEU A 17 42.40 51.16 6.69
C LEU A 17 42.28 49.64 6.85
N CYS A 18 41.89 48.90 5.81
CA CYS A 18 41.93 47.43 5.81
C CYS A 18 43.21 46.93 5.13
N LEU A 19 44.09 46.34 5.94
CA LEU A 19 45.27 45.59 5.51
C LEU A 19 44.85 44.27 4.85
N ALA A 20 45.32 44.03 3.62
CA ALA A 20 45.15 42.77 2.91
C ALA A 20 46.18 41.73 3.39
N VAL A 21 45.72 40.58 3.88
CA VAL A 21 46.55 39.42 4.23
C VAL A 21 46.45 38.39 3.09
N PRO A 22 47.56 37.86 2.56
CA PRO A 22 47.50 36.83 1.51
C PRO A 22 47.11 35.46 2.12
N PRO A 23 46.42 34.59 1.36
CA PRO A 23 46.03 33.27 1.85
C PRO A 23 47.22 32.32 1.89
N ALA A 24 47.36 31.61 3.01
CA ALA A 24 48.32 30.52 3.18
C ALA A 24 47.90 29.29 2.34
N ALA A 25 48.81 28.78 1.51
CA ALA A 25 48.62 27.54 0.78
C ALA A 25 48.59 26.34 1.75
N SER A 26 47.44 25.69 1.86
CA SER A 26 47.26 24.48 2.66
C SER A 26 47.82 23.27 1.91
N GLN A 27 48.91 22.69 2.39
CA GLN A 27 49.42 21.41 1.88
C GLN A 27 48.64 20.25 2.51
N VAL A 28 48.01 19.42 1.68
CA VAL A 28 47.31 18.20 2.11
C VAL A 28 48.32 17.06 2.20
N ARG A 29 48.55 16.57 3.41
CA ARG A 29 49.37 15.37 3.67
C ARG A 29 48.45 14.13 3.70
N VAL A 30 48.61 13.24 2.72
CA VAL A 30 47.86 11.97 2.65
C VAL A 30 48.57 10.92 3.51
N VAL A 31 47.88 10.41 4.53
CA VAL A 31 48.30 9.24 5.32
C VAL A 31 47.55 8.01 4.79
N PRO A 32 48.23 6.91 4.41
CA PRO A 32 47.55 5.69 3.98
C PRO A 32 46.79 5.04 5.16
N PRO A 33 45.60 4.46 4.97
CA PRO A 33 44.92 3.75 6.03
C PRO A 33 45.63 2.44 6.37
N GLU A 34 45.73 2.15 7.67
CA GLU A 34 46.15 0.84 8.18
C GLU A 34 45.23 -0.26 7.63
N ARG A 35 45.83 -1.36 7.14
CA ARG A 35 45.10 -2.58 6.79
C ARG A 35 44.48 -3.18 8.05
N MET A 36 43.20 -2.93 8.29
CA MET A 36 42.43 -3.74 9.23
C MET A 36 42.37 -5.19 8.70
N LYS A 37 42.93 -6.12 9.47
CA LYS A 37 42.70 -7.56 9.28
C LYS A 37 41.20 -7.82 9.44
N ALA A 38 40.57 -8.31 8.37
CA ALA A 38 39.17 -8.74 8.42
C ALA A 38 39.02 -9.89 9.42
N GLN A 39 38.23 -9.67 10.47
CA GLN A 39 37.75 -10.75 11.32
C GLN A 39 36.74 -11.60 10.53
N PRO A 40 36.76 -12.94 10.67
CA PRO A 40 35.76 -13.78 10.04
C PRO A 40 34.39 -13.46 10.66
N VAL A 41 33.47 -12.95 9.83
CA VAL A 41 32.07 -12.77 10.21
C VAL A 41 31.46 -14.16 10.34
N VAL A 42 31.19 -14.56 11.58
CA VAL A 42 30.36 -15.74 11.87
C VAL A 42 29.00 -15.49 11.22
N ALA A 43 28.59 -16.37 10.30
CA ALA A 43 27.32 -16.26 9.60
C ALA A 43 26.17 -16.33 10.62
N ARG A 44 25.64 -15.16 10.99
CA ARG A 44 24.43 -15.06 11.81
C ARG A 44 23.28 -15.60 10.96
N ALA A 45 22.52 -16.55 11.51
CA ALA A 45 21.31 -17.05 10.85
C ALA A 45 20.42 -15.86 10.47
N ALA A 46 19.94 -15.82 9.23
CA ALA A 46 19.11 -14.71 8.73
C ALA A 46 17.84 -14.61 9.59
N GLN A 47 17.78 -13.61 10.48
CA GLN A 47 16.66 -13.41 11.41
C GLN A 47 15.49 -12.75 10.70
N ALA A 48 14.27 -13.29 10.76
CA ALA A 48 13.09 -12.67 10.13
C ALA A 48 13.01 -11.13 10.32
N PRO A 49 12.46 -10.37 9.34
CA PRO A 49 12.27 -8.94 9.50
C PRO A 49 11.49 -8.63 10.78
N ALA A 50 11.83 -7.52 11.44
CA ALA A 50 11.07 -7.07 12.61
C ALA A 50 9.62 -6.73 12.20
N SER A 51 8.66 -7.27 12.94
CA SER A 51 7.22 -7.00 12.78
C SER A 51 6.79 -5.88 13.72
N HIS A 52 5.99 -4.95 13.18
CA HIS A 52 5.44 -3.79 13.87
C HIS A 52 3.91 -3.83 13.79
N HIS A 53 3.26 -3.31 14.81
CA HIS A 53 1.82 -3.41 15.02
C HIS A 53 1.21 -2.06 15.37
N ALA A 54 0.13 -1.70 14.67
CA ALA A 54 -0.74 -0.59 15.06
C ALA A 54 -2.16 -1.11 15.25
N ARG A 55 -2.85 -0.62 16.27
CA ARG A 55 -4.26 -0.94 16.56
C ARG A 55 -4.96 0.29 17.13
N ILE A 56 -6.22 0.46 16.76
CA ILE A 56 -7.13 1.44 17.34
C ILE A 56 -8.54 0.88 17.37
N ASP A 57 -9.29 1.23 18.40
CA ASP A 57 -10.68 0.83 18.56
C ASP A 57 -11.56 2.10 18.69
N GLY A 58 -12.76 2.07 18.10
CA GLY A 58 -13.74 3.18 18.17
C GLY A 58 -13.37 4.45 17.42
N LEU A 59 -12.50 4.38 16.40
CA LEU A 59 -12.18 5.52 15.53
C LEU A 59 -13.38 5.87 14.64
N ARG A 60 -13.53 7.12 14.23
CA ARG A 60 -14.56 7.58 13.27
C ARG A 60 -13.87 8.24 12.08
N ASP A 61 -14.43 8.04 10.89
CA ASP A 61 -13.90 8.49 9.59
C ASP A 61 -12.43 8.09 9.30
N SER A 62 -11.47 8.80 9.89
CA SER A 62 -10.04 8.50 9.77
C SER A 62 -9.21 9.07 10.91
N GLY A 63 -8.05 8.46 11.17
CA GLY A 63 -7.17 8.90 12.24
C GLY A 63 -5.92 8.03 12.41
N PRO A 64 -4.95 8.53 13.19
CA PRO A 64 -3.70 7.81 13.44
C PRO A 64 -3.83 6.81 14.59
N ALA A 65 -3.15 5.68 14.45
CA ALA A 65 -2.86 4.73 15.52
C ALA A 65 -1.36 4.60 15.69
N ALA A 66 -0.86 4.69 16.93
CA ALA A 66 0.56 4.54 17.20
C ALA A 66 1.04 3.12 16.87
N LEU A 67 2.26 3.02 16.33
CA LEU A 67 2.97 1.75 16.23
C LEU A 67 3.53 1.35 17.60
N ASP A 68 3.58 0.05 17.87
CA ASP A 68 4.25 -0.54 19.04
C ASP A 68 5.71 -0.08 19.14
N ARG A 69 6.38 0.04 17.99
CA ARG A 69 7.74 0.54 17.84
C ARG A 69 7.87 1.35 16.53
N PRO A 70 8.66 2.44 16.50
CA PRO A 70 8.91 3.19 15.27
C PRO A 70 9.52 2.32 14.17
N LEU A 71 9.19 2.61 12.91
CA LEU A 71 9.79 1.97 11.74
C LEU A 71 11.17 2.59 11.44
N PRO A 72 12.14 1.80 10.94
CA PRO A 72 13.47 2.29 10.60
C PRO A 72 13.52 3.01 9.23
N GLY A 73 12.43 3.69 8.85
CA GLY A 73 12.27 4.42 7.59
C GLY A 73 11.47 3.67 6.51
N GLY A 74 11.83 2.41 6.19
CA GLY A 74 11.13 1.61 5.16
C GLY A 74 10.23 0.53 5.74
N TRP A 75 9.15 0.18 5.04
CA TRP A 75 8.23 -0.89 5.46
C TRP A 75 7.45 -1.54 4.31
N ALA A 76 6.95 -2.74 4.58
CA ALA A 76 5.90 -3.40 3.80
C ALA A 76 4.69 -3.72 4.68
N LEU A 77 3.50 -3.64 4.10
CA LEU A 77 2.26 -4.07 4.71
C LEU A 77 2.19 -5.60 4.69
N ALA A 78 2.23 -6.22 5.87
CA ALA A 78 2.13 -7.67 6.03
C ALA A 78 0.68 -8.13 6.26
N GLY A 79 -0.17 -7.25 6.77
CA GLY A 79 -1.59 -7.54 6.98
C GLY A 79 -2.35 -6.35 7.56
N PHE A 80 -3.67 -6.40 7.46
CA PHE A 80 -4.57 -5.38 7.97
C PHE A 80 -5.97 -5.94 8.28
N ASP A 81 -6.70 -5.20 9.10
CA ASP A 81 -8.08 -5.45 9.50
C ASP A 81 -8.76 -4.09 9.71
N LEU A 82 -9.90 -3.85 9.05
CA LEU A 82 -10.79 -2.71 9.32
C LEU A 82 -12.22 -3.20 9.43
N ARG A 83 -12.94 -2.76 10.46
CA ARG A 83 -14.30 -3.23 10.73
C ARG A 83 -15.15 -2.20 11.45
N PHE A 84 -16.34 -1.93 10.94
CA PHE A 84 -17.34 -1.13 11.64
C PHE A 84 -17.80 -1.80 12.93
N GLY A 85 -18.06 -0.98 13.95
CA GLY A 85 -18.48 -1.42 15.28
C GLY A 85 -19.98 -1.63 15.43
N ASN A 86 -20.79 -1.19 14.46
CA ASN A 86 -22.25 -1.06 14.60
C ASN A 86 -23.07 -1.52 13.40
N GLY A 87 -22.54 -2.41 12.57
CA GLY A 87 -23.22 -2.96 11.39
C GLY A 87 -22.45 -2.70 10.10
N ASP A 88 -23.00 -3.18 9.00
CA ASP A 88 -22.53 -2.90 7.66
C ASP A 88 -23.00 -1.54 7.15
N HIS A 89 -22.17 -0.96 6.29
CA HIS A 89 -22.42 0.37 5.75
C HIS A 89 -22.07 0.45 4.28
N LYS A 90 -22.66 1.42 3.61
CA LYS A 90 -22.12 1.88 2.33
C LYS A 90 -20.73 2.46 2.57
N LEU A 91 -19.86 2.32 1.58
CA LEU A 91 -18.49 2.73 1.70
C LEU A 91 -18.29 4.13 1.11
N ARG A 92 -17.62 5.02 1.82
CA ARG A 92 -17.05 6.26 1.27
C ARG A 92 -15.54 6.20 1.27
N ARG A 93 -14.94 5.73 2.37
CA ARG A 93 -13.50 5.72 2.57
C ARG A 93 -13.05 4.40 3.21
N ILE A 94 -11.91 3.87 2.77
CA ILE A 94 -11.21 2.76 3.42
C ILE A 94 -9.73 2.84 3.17
N GLY A 95 -8.88 2.60 4.18
CA GLY A 95 -7.45 2.64 3.97
C GLY A 95 -6.57 2.37 5.19
N VAL A 96 -5.33 2.00 4.87
CA VAL A 96 -4.22 1.77 5.78
C VAL A 96 -3.00 2.45 5.15
N LEU A 97 -2.59 3.60 5.67
CA LEU A 97 -1.39 4.31 5.23
C LEU A 97 -0.35 4.30 6.34
N GLY A 98 0.83 3.78 6.05
CA GLY A 98 1.94 3.77 6.99
C GLY A 98 2.64 5.14 7.03
N GLU A 99 3.07 5.51 8.22
CA GLU A 99 3.97 6.63 8.51
C GLU A 99 5.02 6.11 9.53
N GLU A 100 6.14 6.82 9.72
CA GLU A 100 7.27 6.27 10.51
C GLU A 100 6.91 5.84 11.94
N ARG A 101 5.96 6.56 12.57
CA ARG A 101 5.57 6.34 13.97
C ARG A 101 4.12 5.90 14.16
N PHE A 102 3.31 5.92 13.11
CA PHE A 102 1.89 5.64 13.19
C PHE A 102 1.36 5.07 11.88
N VAL A 103 0.19 4.44 11.96
CA VAL A 103 -0.60 4.05 10.80
C VAL A 103 -1.85 4.89 10.80
N ARG A 104 -2.15 5.54 9.67
CA ARG A 104 -3.41 6.21 9.45
C ARG A 104 -4.41 5.20 8.94
N PHE A 105 -5.45 4.97 9.72
CA PHE A 105 -6.60 4.17 9.32
C PHE A 105 -7.71 5.06 8.81
N ALA A 106 -8.49 4.53 7.88
CA ALA A 106 -9.74 5.15 7.45
C ALA A 106 -10.77 4.05 7.19
N LEU A 107 -11.97 4.25 7.70
CA LEU A 107 -13.16 3.48 7.34
C LEU A 107 -14.36 4.37 7.62
N ALA A 108 -15.13 4.68 6.58
CA ALA A 108 -16.21 5.65 6.70
C ALA A 108 -17.29 5.37 5.67
N ASP A 109 -18.53 5.57 6.10
CA ASP A 109 -19.73 5.70 5.28
C ASP A 109 -19.93 7.17 4.83
N GLY A 110 -21.11 7.51 4.33
CA GLY A 110 -21.44 8.84 3.82
C GLY A 110 -21.25 9.98 4.82
N ASN A 111 -21.61 9.78 6.10
CA ASN A 111 -21.50 10.83 7.13
C ASN A 111 -20.22 10.71 7.98
N GLY A 112 -19.54 9.55 7.96
CA GLY A 112 -18.31 9.28 8.69
C GLY A 112 -18.47 9.24 10.21
N ASP A 113 -19.68 9.07 10.74
CA ASP A 113 -19.93 9.05 12.17
C ASP A 113 -19.91 7.64 12.77
N ASP A 114 -19.91 6.58 11.96
CA ASP A 114 -19.86 5.22 12.47
C ASP A 114 -18.49 4.87 13.08
N PRO A 115 -18.46 4.32 14.31
CA PRO A 115 -17.23 3.87 14.93
C PRO A 115 -16.69 2.62 14.22
N PHE A 116 -15.38 2.51 14.11
CA PHE A 116 -14.70 1.32 13.61
C PHE A 116 -13.45 0.97 14.41
N ASN A 117 -13.08 -0.30 14.32
CA ASN A 117 -11.83 -0.84 14.84
C ASN A 117 -10.90 -1.14 13.68
N ALA A 118 -9.60 -0.95 13.88
CA ALA A 118 -8.62 -1.25 12.86
C ALA A 118 -7.29 -1.74 13.44
N SER A 119 -6.59 -2.56 12.66
CA SER A 119 -5.22 -2.95 12.94
C SER A 119 -4.40 -3.16 11.67
N ALA A 120 -3.09 -3.02 11.80
CA ALA A 120 -2.13 -3.26 10.74
C ALA A 120 -0.88 -3.97 11.28
N ARG A 121 -0.30 -4.82 10.44
CA ARG A 121 1.00 -5.47 10.63
C ARG A 121 1.93 -4.97 9.55
N LEU A 122 3.10 -4.45 9.95
CA LEU A 122 4.12 -3.96 9.03
C LEU A 122 5.43 -4.71 9.27
N SER A 123 6.14 -5.07 8.21
CA SER A 123 7.52 -5.56 8.29
C SER A 123 8.49 -4.42 8.02
N ALA A 124 9.46 -4.23 8.90
CA ALA A 124 10.50 -3.24 8.73
C ALA A 124 11.43 -3.59 7.57
N LEU A 125 11.75 -2.59 6.76
CA LEU A 125 12.67 -2.68 5.63
C LEU A 125 13.74 -1.57 5.74
N PRO A 126 14.78 -1.76 6.57
CA PRO A 126 15.83 -0.76 6.73
C PRO A 126 16.49 -0.40 5.40
N GLY A 127 16.67 0.90 5.14
CA GLY A 127 17.29 1.41 3.91
C GLY A 127 16.40 1.35 2.66
N VAL A 128 15.17 0.83 2.76
CA VAL A 128 14.20 0.85 1.68
C VAL A 128 13.37 2.13 1.76
N ARG A 129 13.14 2.79 0.61
CA ARG A 129 12.30 3.98 0.53
C ARG A 129 10.87 3.61 0.13
N VAL A 130 9.90 4.00 0.96
CA VAL A 130 8.48 3.98 0.59
C VAL A 130 8.18 5.15 -0.33
N GLN A 131 7.43 4.88 -1.38
CA GLN A 131 6.95 5.83 -2.38
C GLN A 131 5.42 5.80 -2.38
N GLN A 132 4.80 6.85 -2.94
CA GLN A 132 3.36 6.97 -3.02
C GLN A 132 2.94 7.45 -4.40
N VAL A 133 1.85 6.89 -4.91
CA VAL A 133 1.11 7.40 -6.08
C VAL A 133 -0.35 7.60 -5.71
N SER A 134 -0.98 8.60 -6.31
CA SER A 134 -2.42 8.82 -6.21
C SER A 134 -3.02 9.05 -7.59
N ALA A 135 -4.24 8.59 -7.80
CA ALA A 135 -4.98 8.79 -9.04
C ALA A 135 -6.48 8.86 -8.77
N ASP A 136 -7.18 9.65 -9.58
CA ASP A 136 -8.63 9.72 -9.65
C ASP A 136 -9.12 8.84 -10.82
N GLY A 137 -10.16 8.05 -10.61
CA GLY A 137 -10.72 7.17 -11.63
C GLY A 137 -12.04 6.54 -11.17
N GLY A 138 -12.44 5.44 -11.80
CA GLY A 138 -13.66 4.70 -11.46
C GLY A 138 -13.60 3.26 -11.94
N GLY A 139 -14.32 2.37 -11.26
CA GLY A 139 -14.31 0.94 -11.57
C GLY A 139 -12.95 0.28 -11.33
N LYS A 140 -12.35 -0.30 -12.38
CA LYS A 140 -11.01 -0.93 -12.35
C LYS A 140 -10.10 -0.22 -13.34
N PHE A 141 -8.93 0.22 -12.88
CA PHE A 141 -7.97 0.90 -13.74
C PHE A 141 -6.53 0.69 -13.27
N GLU A 142 -5.59 1.21 -14.06
CA GLU A 142 -4.15 1.09 -13.80
C GLU A 142 -3.52 2.46 -13.54
N ILE A 143 -2.59 2.50 -12.59
CA ILE A 143 -1.74 3.64 -12.28
C ILE A 143 -0.32 3.28 -12.69
N ARG A 144 0.29 4.11 -13.53
CA ARG A 144 1.70 3.95 -13.89
C ARG A 144 2.57 4.43 -12.73
N LEU A 145 3.52 3.61 -12.30
CA LEU A 145 4.49 4.02 -11.30
C LEU A 145 5.54 4.96 -11.93
N PRO A 146 5.97 6.01 -11.21
CA PRO A 146 6.98 6.94 -11.69
C PRO A 146 8.34 6.26 -11.86
N GLY A 147 9.12 6.77 -12.82
CA GLY A 147 10.47 6.28 -13.08
C GLY A 147 10.53 4.90 -13.77
N ARG A 148 11.71 4.29 -13.73
CA ARG A 148 11.95 2.92 -14.19
C ARG A 148 11.98 2.00 -12.99
N ALA A 149 11.47 0.78 -13.16
CA ALA A 149 11.65 -0.29 -12.19
C ALA A 149 13.17 -0.51 -11.97
N PRO A 150 13.67 -0.49 -10.72
CA PRO A 150 15.06 -0.83 -10.45
C PRO A 150 15.38 -2.25 -10.90
N ALA A 151 16.60 -2.47 -11.40
CA ALA A 151 17.06 -3.80 -11.75
C ALA A 151 17.04 -4.73 -10.52
N ASP A 152 16.78 -6.01 -10.74
CA ASP A 152 16.78 -7.07 -9.71
C ASP A 152 15.96 -6.73 -8.46
N SER A 153 14.81 -6.09 -8.66
CA SER A 153 13.92 -5.69 -7.58
C SER A 153 12.50 -6.23 -7.75
N THR A 154 11.77 -6.29 -6.64
CA THR A 154 10.34 -6.63 -6.62
C THR A 154 9.57 -5.54 -5.88
N LEU A 155 8.31 -5.36 -6.25
CA LEU A 155 7.38 -4.46 -5.58
C LEU A 155 6.76 -5.12 -4.35
N VAL A 156 6.58 -4.33 -3.30
CA VAL A 156 5.79 -4.64 -2.12
C VAL A 156 4.81 -3.51 -1.82
N LEU A 157 3.63 -3.87 -1.31
CA LEU A 157 2.61 -2.94 -0.87
C LEU A 157 3.01 -2.42 0.51
N SER A 158 2.98 -1.11 0.69
CA SER A 158 3.30 -0.45 1.97
C SER A 158 2.07 0.21 2.59
N GLY A 159 1.00 0.41 1.83
CA GLY A 159 -0.26 1.00 2.27
C GLY A 159 -1.19 1.31 1.10
N PHE A 160 -2.46 1.56 1.39
CA PHE A 160 -3.47 1.94 0.39
C PHE A 160 -4.59 2.78 1.03
N GLN A 161 -5.29 3.56 0.23
CA GLN A 161 -6.53 4.21 0.62
C GLN A 161 -7.41 4.42 -0.61
N PHE A 162 -8.70 4.13 -0.48
CA PHE A 162 -9.75 4.49 -1.44
C PHE A 162 -10.65 5.54 -0.82
N GLN A 163 -11.07 6.52 -1.61
CA GLN A 163 -11.92 7.62 -1.17
C GLN A 163 -12.87 8.05 -2.30
N ARG A 164 -14.17 7.92 -2.07
CA ARG A 164 -15.22 8.57 -2.86
C ARG A 164 -15.35 10.04 -2.43
N ALA A 165 -16.08 10.85 -3.20
CA ALA A 165 -16.31 12.25 -2.88
C ALA A 165 -17.05 12.41 -1.53
N ASP A 166 -16.82 13.52 -0.83
CA ASP A 166 -17.52 13.80 0.43
C ASP A 166 -19.03 13.93 0.20
N GLY A 167 -19.82 13.45 1.17
CA GLY A 167 -21.28 13.35 1.04
C GLY A 167 -21.75 12.25 0.08
N THR A 168 -20.84 11.41 -0.44
CA THR A 168 -21.20 10.24 -1.25
C THR A 168 -20.73 8.96 -0.60
N ASP A 169 -21.53 7.91 -0.73
CA ASP A 169 -21.13 6.54 -0.49
C ASP A 169 -21.80 5.65 -1.54
N ALA A 170 -21.41 4.38 -1.55
CA ALA A 170 -22.12 3.36 -2.30
C ALA A 170 -21.83 2.00 -1.69
N ASN A 171 -22.68 1.05 -2.05
CA ASN A 171 -22.43 -0.36 -1.84
C ASN A 171 -21.05 -0.76 -2.44
N LEU A 172 -20.65 -2.00 -2.19
CA LEU A 172 -19.38 -2.55 -2.61
C LEU A 172 -19.62 -3.92 -3.23
N ARG A 173 -19.12 -4.10 -4.45
CA ARG A 173 -19.00 -5.38 -5.10
C ARG A 173 -17.56 -5.88 -5.05
N ASN A 174 -16.60 -5.00 -5.33
CA ASN A 174 -15.20 -5.37 -5.43
C ASN A 174 -14.27 -4.27 -4.92
N ILE A 175 -13.21 -4.67 -4.24
CA ILE A 175 -12.10 -3.81 -3.82
C ILE A 175 -10.77 -4.56 -3.99
N GLY A 176 -9.75 -3.89 -4.52
CA GLY A 176 -8.44 -4.52 -4.67
C GLY A 176 -7.30 -3.61 -5.08
N VAL A 177 -6.10 -4.01 -4.73
CA VAL A 177 -4.82 -3.39 -5.14
C VAL A 177 -3.86 -4.51 -5.55
N TRP A 178 -3.28 -4.42 -6.74
CA TRP A 178 -2.29 -5.37 -7.25
C TRP A 178 -1.08 -4.63 -7.81
N LEU A 179 0.11 -4.97 -7.31
CA LEU A 179 1.37 -4.47 -7.85
C LEU A 179 1.83 -5.37 -9.00
N ASP A 180 2.11 -4.77 -10.16
CA ASP A 180 2.66 -5.44 -11.33
C ASP A 180 4.09 -4.95 -11.57
N PRO A 181 5.11 -5.65 -11.03
CA PRO A 181 6.50 -5.24 -11.18
C PRO A 181 7.00 -5.35 -12.63
N GLN A 182 6.45 -6.26 -13.44
CA GLN A 182 6.86 -6.43 -14.84
C GLN A 182 6.42 -5.25 -15.69
N ARG A 183 5.22 -4.72 -15.43
CA ARG A 183 4.67 -3.58 -16.17
C ARG A 183 4.93 -2.22 -15.50
N ASN A 184 5.55 -2.22 -14.32
CA ASN A 184 5.77 -1.03 -13.48
C ASN A 184 4.46 -0.27 -13.22
N ARG A 185 3.43 -1.00 -12.78
CA ARG A 185 2.05 -0.50 -12.63
C ARG A 185 1.42 -1.00 -11.35
N VAL A 186 0.40 -0.26 -10.92
CA VAL A 186 -0.56 -0.70 -9.91
C VAL A 186 -1.91 -0.85 -10.57
N ARG A 187 -2.54 -2.00 -10.41
CA ARG A 187 -3.94 -2.22 -10.76
C ARG A 187 -4.78 -1.99 -9.51
N VAL A 188 -5.81 -1.17 -9.63
CA VAL A 188 -6.73 -0.83 -8.54
C VAL A 188 -8.15 -1.12 -8.97
N SER A 189 -8.99 -1.49 -8.02
CA SER A 189 -10.42 -1.67 -8.27
C SER A 189 -11.24 -1.22 -7.07
N LEU A 190 -12.28 -0.46 -7.34
CA LEU A 190 -13.39 -0.20 -6.44
C LEU A 190 -14.66 -0.14 -7.28
N MET A 191 -15.52 -1.13 -7.11
CA MET A 191 -16.74 -1.29 -7.89
C MET A 191 -17.93 -1.52 -6.99
N ASP A 192 -19.07 -1.04 -7.42
CA ASP A 192 -20.41 -1.39 -6.95
C ASP A 192 -21.20 -1.90 -8.17
N ASP A 193 -22.47 -2.28 -8.02
CA ASP A 193 -23.23 -2.87 -9.11
C ASP A 193 -23.81 -1.83 -10.08
N GLN A 194 -23.80 -0.54 -9.72
CA GLN A 194 -24.40 0.58 -10.48
C GLN A 194 -25.77 0.24 -11.08
N GLY A 195 -26.56 -0.64 -10.43
CA GLY A 195 -27.86 -1.11 -10.90
C GLY A 195 -27.84 -2.26 -11.93
N LEU A 196 -26.70 -2.91 -12.16
CA LEU A 196 -26.60 -4.15 -12.94
C LEU A 196 -26.78 -5.37 -12.02
N ASP A 197 -27.77 -6.21 -12.32
CA ASP A 197 -27.96 -7.50 -11.62
C ASP A 197 -27.02 -8.55 -12.20
N PHE A 198 -26.15 -9.12 -11.36
CA PHE A 198 -25.18 -10.14 -11.76
C PHE A 198 -25.48 -11.53 -11.17
N ARG A 199 -26.66 -11.71 -10.58
CA ARG A 199 -27.11 -13.03 -10.12
C ARG A 199 -27.17 -13.99 -11.33
N GLY A 200 -26.51 -15.14 -11.23
CA GLY A 200 -26.42 -16.18 -12.28
C GLY A 200 -25.08 -16.29 -13.03
N LEU A 201 -24.10 -15.39 -12.80
CA LEU A 201 -22.75 -15.44 -13.40
C LEU A 201 -21.68 -16.02 -12.45
N GLU A 202 -22.08 -16.49 -11.26
CA GLU A 202 -21.22 -16.87 -10.14
C GLU A 202 -20.34 -18.09 -10.47
N ALA A 203 -20.92 -19.07 -11.18
CA ALA A 203 -20.25 -20.32 -11.54
C ALA A 203 -19.06 -20.10 -12.50
N SER A 204 -19.16 -19.13 -13.41
CA SER A 204 -18.17 -18.87 -14.45
C SER A 204 -16.98 -18.05 -13.94
N LEU A 205 -17.23 -17.11 -13.02
CA LEU A 205 -16.18 -16.25 -12.45
C LEU A 205 -15.42 -16.95 -11.31
N GLY A 206 -16.11 -17.76 -10.49
CA GLY A 206 -15.46 -18.52 -9.40
C GLY A 206 -14.51 -19.60 -9.85
N ALA A 207 -14.79 -20.25 -10.99
CA ALA A 207 -13.86 -21.21 -11.59
C ALA A 207 -12.57 -20.54 -12.10
N MET A 208 -12.65 -19.31 -12.63
CA MET A 208 -11.49 -18.59 -13.16
C MET A 208 -10.57 -18.03 -12.07
N ALA A 209 -11.11 -17.57 -10.93
CA ALA A 209 -10.30 -17.09 -9.82
C ALA A 209 -9.54 -18.24 -9.11
N ALA A 210 -10.18 -19.41 -8.94
CA ALA A 210 -9.54 -20.60 -8.38
C ALA A 210 -8.36 -21.10 -9.26
N SER A 211 -8.45 -20.92 -10.58
CA SER A 211 -7.41 -21.31 -11.53
C SER A 211 -6.15 -20.43 -11.45
N ALA A 212 -6.26 -19.22 -10.91
CA ALA A 212 -5.14 -18.28 -10.79
C ALA A 212 -4.30 -18.48 -9.51
N ALA A 213 -4.70 -19.39 -8.61
CA ALA A 213 -4.14 -19.52 -7.27
C ALA A 213 -2.93 -20.47 -7.14
N ILE A 214 -2.43 -21.07 -8.23
CA ILE A 214 -1.24 -21.95 -8.18
C ILE A 214 -0.10 -21.36 -9.02
N PRO A 215 0.95 -20.79 -8.40
CA PRO A 215 2.24 -20.63 -9.05
C PRO A 215 3.20 -21.69 -8.50
N LEU A 216 3.44 -22.75 -9.26
CA LEU A 216 4.60 -23.63 -9.04
C LEU A 216 5.82 -23.05 -9.81
N PRO A 217 7.01 -22.97 -9.20
CA PRO A 217 8.18 -22.37 -9.83
C PRO A 217 8.82 -23.34 -10.83
N GLY A 218 9.11 -22.87 -12.04
CA GLY A 218 10.04 -23.55 -12.97
C GLY A 218 9.47 -24.09 -14.27
N LEU A 219 8.15 -24.07 -14.48
CA LEU A 219 7.54 -24.29 -15.79
C LEU A 219 6.43 -23.27 -15.98
N LEU A 220 6.65 -22.33 -16.90
CA LEU A 220 5.66 -21.59 -17.72
C LEU A 220 6.24 -20.22 -18.06
N GLU A 221 7.16 -20.21 -19.03
CA GLU A 221 7.46 -19.02 -19.83
C GLU A 221 6.30 -18.64 -20.78
N THR A 222 5.12 -19.28 -20.72
CA THR A 222 4.06 -19.07 -21.73
C THR A 222 2.60 -19.23 -21.28
N GLY A 223 2.22 -19.21 -19.98
CA GLY A 223 0.82 -19.57 -19.67
C GLY A 223 0.14 -19.22 -18.35
N SER A 224 0.63 -18.31 -17.50
CA SER A 224 -0.06 -17.94 -16.25
C SER A 224 -0.21 -16.44 -16.03
N VAL A 225 -0.48 -15.74 -17.12
CA VAL A 225 -1.35 -14.55 -17.18
C VAL A 225 -2.13 -14.76 -18.47
N VAL A 226 -3.43 -14.45 -18.51
CA VAL A 226 -4.31 -14.53 -19.71
C VAL A 226 -5.11 -15.84 -19.86
N ALA A 227 -6.23 -15.91 -19.15
CA ALA A 227 -7.50 -16.40 -19.71
C ALA A 227 -8.65 -15.78 -18.89
N GLY A 228 -8.98 -14.53 -19.17
CA GLY A 228 -10.12 -13.83 -18.54
C GLY A 228 -10.04 -12.30 -18.61
N THR A 229 -8.84 -11.72 -18.58
CA THR A 229 -8.69 -10.25 -18.63
C THR A 229 -8.56 -9.68 -20.05
N GLY A 230 -8.32 -10.51 -21.07
CA GLY A 230 -8.14 -10.02 -22.46
C GLY A 230 -9.39 -9.44 -23.11
N ALA A 231 -10.56 -10.02 -22.83
CA ALA A 231 -11.83 -9.57 -23.42
C ALA A 231 -12.46 -8.39 -22.65
N ALA A 232 -12.23 -8.30 -21.33
CA ALA A 232 -12.74 -7.20 -20.51
C ALA A 232 -11.87 -5.92 -20.62
N VAL A 233 -10.56 -6.03 -20.82
CA VAL A 233 -9.66 -4.87 -20.77
C VAL A 233 -9.71 -3.98 -22.02
N LYS A 234 -10.08 -4.51 -23.19
CA LYS A 234 -10.22 -3.68 -24.41
C LYS A 234 -11.45 -2.75 -24.41
N GLY A 235 -12.42 -2.95 -23.51
CA GLY A 235 -13.60 -2.10 -23.37
C GLY A 235 -13.46 -0.97 -22.33
N ILE A 236 -12.53 -1.07 -21.39
CA ILE A 236 -12.52 -0.25 -20.17
C ILE A 236 -11.97 1.17 -20.39
N GLY A 237 -11.09 1.36 -21.39
CA GLY A 237 -10.63 2.69 -21.79
C GLY A 237 -11.75 3.62 -22.31
N ARG A 238 -12.93 3.07 -22.62
CA ARG A 238 -14.13 3.83 -23.04
C ARG A 238 -15.15 4.06 -21.92
N MET A 239 -14.93 3.57 -20.69
CA MET A 239 -15.93 3.59 -19.61
C MET A 239 -15.60 4.47 -18.40
N SER A 240 -14.60 5.36 -18.48
CA SER A 240 -14.23 6.28 -17.39
C SER A 240 -15.30 7.34 -17.02
N GLY A 241 -16.52 7.24 -17.56
CA GLY A 241 -17.69 8.04 -17.17
C GLY A 241 -18.90 7.22 -16.69
N LYS A 242 -18.82 5.88 -16.65
CA LYS A 242 -19.95 5.01 -16.23
C LYS A 242 -19.89 4.60 -14.75
N TYR A 243 -18.71 4.61 -14.15
CA TYR A 243 -18.51 4.20 -12.75
C TYR A 243 -18.42 5.41 -11.83
N ARG A 244 -18.94 5.29 -10.60
CA ARG A 244 -18.72 6.30 -9.55
C ARG A 244 -17.23 6.53 -9.35
N GLY A 245 -16.86 7.80 -9.38
CA GLY A 245 -15.48 8.23 -9.21
C GLY A 245 -14.96 7.95 -7.80
N TYR A 246 -13.68 7.59 -7.72
CA TYR A 246 -12.94 7.53 -6.47
C TYR A 246 -11.49 7.97 -6.69
N ARG A 247 -10.91 8.53 -5.65
CA ARG A 247 -9.46 8.70 -5.50
C ARG A 247 -8.89 7.46 -4.84
N VAL A 248 -7.75 7.01 -5.34
CA VAL A 248 -6.95 5.99 -4.67
C VAL A 248 -5.54 6.52 -4.42
N THR A 249 -5.00 6.18 -3.27
CA THR A 249 -3.61 6.39 -2.88
C THR A 249 -2.99 5.04 -2.61
N VAL A 250 -1.82 4.77 -3.16
CA VAL A 250 -1.08 3.52 -2.93
C VAL A 250 0.33 3.85 -2.52
N GLN A 251 0.74 3.34 -1.36
CA GLN A 251 2.13 3.34 -0.92
C GLN A 251 2.79 2.02 -1.32
N TYR A 252 3.98 2.10 -1.90
CA TYR A 252 4.72 0.94 -2.39
C TYR A 252 6.21 1.13 -2.12
N ALA A 253 6.95 0.02 -2.15
CA ALA A 253 8.39 0.05 -2.12
C ALA A 253 8.99 -0.96 -3.09
N TRP A 254 10.18 -0.66 -3.58
CA TRP A 254 11.03 -1.61 -4.29
C TRP A 254 12.02 -2.22 -3.32
N ILE A 255 12.07 -3.56 -3.27
CA ILE A 255 13.05 -4.30 -2.47
C ILE A 255 13.93 -5.15 -3.40
N PRO A 256 15.21 -5.37 -3.06
CA PRO A 256 16.07 -6.26 -3.84
C PRO A 256 15.51 -7.69 -3.87
N ASN A 257 15.55 -8.37 -5.01
CA ASN A 257 15.12 -9.77 -5.11
C ASN A 257 15.89 -10.69 -4.15
N ALA A 258 17.13 -10.34 -3.81
CA ALA A 258 17.95 -11.04 -2.83
C ALA A 258 17.34 -11.07 -1.40
N THR A 259 16.45 -10.13 -1.06
CA THR A 259 15.73 -10.14 0.24
C THR A 259 14.51 -11.05 0.22
N VAL A 260 14.09 -11.56 -0.93
CA VAL A 260 12.95 -12.47 -1.04
C VAL A 260 13.40 -13.90 -0.73
N ALA A 261 12.77 -14.51 0.26
CA ALA A 261 12.97 -15.93 0.58
C ALA A 261 12.00 -16.79 -0.24
N GLN A 262 10.73 -16.41 -0.26
CA GLN A 262 9.66 -17.18 -0.90
C GLN A 262 8.55 -16.23 -1.36
N LYS A 263 7.83 -16.65 -2.41
CA LYS A 263 6.57 -16.04 -2.84
C LYS A 263 5.43 -16.99 -2.52
N GLY A 264 4.28 -16.45 -2.16
CA GLY A 264 3.08 -17.23 -1.85
C GLY A 264 1.81 -16.54 -2.32
N ALA A 265 0.73 -17.32 -2.35
CA ALA A 265 -0.61 -16.85 -2.67
C ALA A 265 -1.62 -17.48 -1.72
N LEU A 266 -2.69 -16.75 -1.46
CA LEU A 266 -3.85 -17.18 -0.70
C LEU A 266 -5.09 -16.89 -1.53
N ALA A 267 -6.10 -17.75 -1.42
CA ALA A 267 -7.42 -17.51 -1.97
C ALA A 267 -8.47 -18.25 -1.16
N GLY A 268 -9.72 -17.79 -1.26
CA GLY A 268 -10.86 -18.43 -0.62
C GLY A 268 -12.18 -17.90 -1.13
N THR A 269 -13.26 -18.62 -0.81
CA THR A 269 -14.64 -18.30 -1.20
C THR A 269 -15.57 -18.10 -0.01
N GLN A 270 -15.05 -18.21 1.22
CA GLN A 270 -15.83 -18.06 2.45
C GLN A 270 -15.22 -16.99 3.36
N ALA A 271 -16.09 -16.36 4.15
CA ALA A 271 -15.69 -15.42 5.19
C ALA A 271 -14.71 -16.10 6.15
N ARG A 272 -13.55 -15.48 6.39
CA ARG A 272 -12.59 -15.92 7.43
C ARG A 272 -11.95 -17.30 7.17
N ARG A 273 -12.08 -17.86 5.97
CA ARG A 273 -11.48 -19.14 5.60
C ARG A 273 -10.74 -19.05 4.27
N GLY A 274 -9.44 -19.32 4.35
CA GLY A 274 -8.57 -19.70 3.23
C GLY A 274 -7.61 -20.78 3.73
N GLY A 275 -6.80 -21.33 2.82
CA GLY A 275 -5.70 -22.21 3.22
C GLY A 275 -4.76 -21.48 4.19
N ALA A 276 -4.20 -22.20 5.16
CA ALA A 276 -3.10 -21.65 5.95
C ALA A 276 -1.96 -21.26 5.00
N PRO A 277 -1.30 -20.11 5.22
CA PRO A 277 -0.20 -19.71 4.36
C PRO A 277 0.93 -20.74 4.48
N SER A 278 1.51 -21.11 3.34
CA SER A 278 2.60 -22.10 3.29
C SER A 278 3.91 -21.60 3.92
N SER A 279 3.94 -20.32 4.31
CA SER A 279 5.08 -19.62 4.86
C SER A 279 4.65 -18.31 5.53
N ARG A 280 5.56 -17.67 6.27
CA ARG A 280 5.29 -16.38 6.94
C ARG A 280 4.98 -15.29 5.90
N ILE A 281 3.95 -14.49 6.17
CA ILE A 281 3.59 -13.32 5.38
C ILE A 281 4.31 -12.10 5.96
N ASP A 282 5.34 -11.61 5.26
CA ASP A 282 6.09 -10.41 5.63
C ASP A 282 5.72 -9.19 4.77
N ALA A 283 5.24 -9.41 3.55
CA ALA A 283 4.84 -8.33 2.66
C ALA A 283 3.74 -8.80 1.72
N LEU A 284 2.66 -8.03 1.63
CA LEU A 284 1.65 -8.20 0.59
C LEU A 284 2.17 -7.59 -0.72
N GLN A 285 1.88 -8.23 -1.85
CA GLN A 285 2.07 -7.64 -3.18
C GLN A 285 0.73 -7.23 -3.81
N GLY A 286 -0.37 -7.78 -3.30
CA GLY A 286 -1.70 -7.38 -3.70
C GLY A 286 -2.77 -8.22 -3.03
N PHE A 287 -4.00 -7.72 -3.11
CA PHE A 287 -5.21 -8.39 -2.66
C PHE A 287 -6.40 -7.94 -3.52
N GLU A 288 -7.42 -8.79 -3.60
CA GLU A 288 -8.70 -8.45 -4.21
C GLU A 288 -9.81 -9.25 -3.52
N PHE A 289 -10.91 -8.57 -3.27
CA PHE A 289 -12.14 -9.11 -2.69
C PHE A 289 -13.31 -8.81 -3.62
N THR A 290 -14.20 -9.78 -3.78
CA THR A 290 -15.35 -9.69 -4.67
C THR A 290 -16.54 -10.39 -4.03
N PHE A 291 -17.68 -9.73 -3.98
CA PHE A 291 -18.96 -10.40 -3.81
C PHE A 291 -19.40 -10.94 -5.18
N ASN A 292 -19.80 -12.20 -5.21
CA ASN A 292 -20.11 -12.90 -6.45
C ASN A 292 -21.53 -12.61 -6.93
N ASN A 293 -22.40 -12.15 -6.03
CA ASN A 293 -23.77 -11.69 -6.31
C ASN A 293 -23.80 -10.16 -6.49
N SER A 294 -24.86 -9.47 -6.07
CA SER A 294 -25.04 -8.01 -6.17
C SER A 294 -23.98 -7.22 -5.38
N ASP A 295 -24.11 -5.89 -5.33
CA ASP A 295 -23.30 -5.11 -4.39
C ASP A 295 -23.87 -5.14 -2.97
N HIS A 296 -23.01 -4.86 -1.99
CA HIS A 296 -23.29 -5.06 -0.58
C HIS A 296 -22.86 -3.88 0.28
N HIS A 297 -23.46 -3.79 1.45
CA HIS A 297 -22.86 -3.02 2.53
C HIS A 297 -21.63 -3.77 3.06
N LEU A 298 -20.65 -3.03 3.57
CA LEU A 298 -19.44 -3.60 4.14
C LEU A 298 -19.48 -3.47 5.66
N LEU A 299 -19.42 -4.59 6.38
CA LEU A 299 -19.12 -4.63 7.81
C LEU A 299 -17.61 -4.56 8.05
N GLY A 300 -16.81 -5.22 7.21
CA GLY A 300 -15.36 -5.09 7.29
C GLY A 300 -14.56 -5.89 6.28
N LEU A 301 -13.27 -5.58 6.21
CA LEU A 301 -12.29 -6.10 5.26
C LEU A 301 -10.93 -6.28 5.93
N GLY A 302 -10.25 -7.39 5.64
CA GLY A 302 -8.84 -7.54 6.00
C GLY A 302 -8.16 -8.78 5.44
N VAL A 303 -6.85 -8.72 5.38
CA VAL A 303 -5.95 -9.81 5.00
C VAL A 303 -4.87 -9.92 6.05
N ASN A 304 -4.66 -11.12 6.58
CA ASN A 304 -3.62 -11.46 7.55
C ASN A 304 -3.58 -10.51 8.78
N GLY A 305 -4.72 -9.96 9.20
CA GLY A 305 -4.80 -9.02 10.32
C GLY A 305 -4.24 -9.61 11.62
N ARG A 306 -4.52 -10.90 11.88
CA ARG A 306 -3.98 -11.64 13.04
C ARG A 306 -2.65 -12.36 12.80
N GLY A 307 -2.08 -12.32 11.60
CA GLY A 307 -0.79 -12.95 11.30
C GLY A 307 -0.85 -14.46 10.99
N ASN A 308 -2.04 -15.03 10.81
CA ASN A 308 -2.29 -16.45 10.52
C ASN A 308 -2.74 -16.68 9.06
N GLY A 309 -2.67 -15.67 8.20
CA GLY A 309 -3.15 -15.72 6.81
C GLY A 309 -4.67 -15.73 6.64
N GLU A 310 -5.45 -15.43 7.69
CA GLU A 310 -6.89 -15.26 7.56
C GLU A 310 -7.22 -14.08 6.64
N ALA A 311 -8.34 -14.14 5.93
CA ALA A 311 -8.91 -12.97 5.27
C ALA A 311 -10.39 -12.87 5.63
N PHE A 312 -10.89 -11.66 5.79
CA PHE A 312 -12.31 -11.43 6.01
C PHE A 312 -12.79 -10.33 5.08
N PHE A 313 -14.00 -10.54 4.58
CA PHE A 313 -14.72 -9.60 3.76
C PHE A 313 -16.17 -9.92 3.97
N GLN A 314 -16.87 -9.03 4.66
CA GLN A 314 -18.09 -9.43 5.35
C GLN A 314 -19.08 -8.27 5.32
N ASP A 315 -20.33 -8.62 5.07
CA ASP A 315 -21.59 -7.89 5.25
C ASP A 315 -22.22 -8.26 6.63
N ASN A 316 -23.43 -7.82 6.93
CA ASN A 316 -24.07 -8.15 8.22
C ASN A 316 -24.49 -9.61 8.41
N ASN A 317 -24.76 -10.39 7.36
CA ASN A 317 -25.42 -11.70 7.46
C ASN A 317 -24.56 -12.92 7.05
N THR A 318 -23.33 -12.74 6.54
CA THR A 318 -22.36 -13.83 6.24
C THR A 318 -22.81 -14.89 5.24
N ASP A 319 -24.00 -14.73 4.66
CA ASP A 319 -24.62 -15.63 3.70
C ASP A 319 -24.23 -15.31 2.26
N ASP A 320 -23.56 -14.18 2.03
CA ASP A 320 -23.17 -13.76 0.69
C ASP A 320 -21.97 -14.54 0.13
N PRO A 321 -22.08 -15.04 -1.11
CA PRO A 321 -20.98 -15.70 -1.79
C PRO A 321 -19.89 -14.67 -2.08
N MET A 322 -18.71 -14.87 -1.50
CA MET A 322 -17.55 -14.03 -1.74
C MET A 322 -16.44 -14.78 -2.46
N GLN A 323 -15.47 -14.04 -2.98
CA GLN A 323 -14.17 -14.50 -3.42
C GLN A 323 -13.12 -13.53 -2.94
N TRP A 324 -11.98 -14.07 -2.53
CA TRP A 324 -10.85 -13.26 -2.20
C TRP A 324 -9.55 -13.92 -2.62
N SER A 325 -8.55 -13.10 -2.89
CA SER A 325 -7.19 -13.56 -3.15
C SER A 325 -6.17 -12.54 -2.65
N ALA A 326 -4.99 -13.02 -2.30
CA ALA A 326 -3.85 -12.20 -1.94
C ALA A 326 -2.55 -12.87 -2.40
N THR A 327 -1.55 -12.06 -2.74
CA THR A 327 -0.17 -12.55 -2.94
C THR A 327 0.76 -11.92 -1.93
N TYR A 328 1.75 -12.68 -1.51
CA TYR A 328 2.64 -12.27 -0.46
C TYR A 328 4.07 -12.77 -0.67
N LEU A 329 4.99 -12.16 0.06
CA LEU A 329 6.39 -12.55 0.16
C LEU A 329 6.70 -12.97 1.60
N THR A 330 7.53 -14.00 1.71
CA THR A 330 8.37 -14.22 2.88
C THR A 330 9.72 -13.60 2.60
N LEU A 331 10.21 -12.79 3.53
CA LEU A 331 11.47 -12.09 3.40
C LEU A 331 12.56 -12.77 4.21
N ARG A 332 13.77 -12.70 3.69
CA ARG A 332 14.99 -13.04 4.43
C ARG A 332 15.23 -11.95 5.45
N GLY A 333 15.87 -12.36 6.55
CA GLY A 333 16.33 -11.43 7.54
C GLY A 333 17.37 -10.43 7.08
N PRO A 334 17.53 -9.28 7.78
CA PRO A 334 18.76 -8.52 7.67
C PRO A 334 19.95 -9.45 7.96
N ARG A 335 20.96 -9.37 7.08
CA ARG A 335 22.26 -10.01 7.28
C ARG A 335 23.12 -9.16 8.20
#